data_AF-A0AAW8KWV0-F1
#
_entry.id   AF-A0AAW8KWV0-F1
#
_cell.length_a   1.000
_cell.length_b   1.000
_cell.length_c   1.000
_cell.angle_alpha   90.00
_cell.angle_beta   90.00
_cell.angle_gamma   90.00
#
_symmetry.space_group_name_H-M   'P 1'
#
loop_
_entity.id
_entity.type
_entity.pdbx_description
1 polymer ?
#
loop_
_entity_poly.entity_id
_entity_poly.type
_entity_poly.pdbx_seq_one_letter_code
_entity_poly.pdbx_strand_id
1 'polypeptide(L)' 'MTSKKVWPLGTNHTDSEGTPWKRDDQNNWWFWQENFGWSRYVGLVNKAFLDSRFEVGTDQ' A
#
# COMPACT_ATOMS: atom_id res chain seq x y z
N MET A 1 -13.45 -21.18 3.01
CA MET A 1 -13.39 -20.05 3.96
C MET A 1 -12.48 -19.00 3.34
N THR A 2 -13.03 -17.97 2.71
CA THR A 2 -12.23 -16.87 2.18
C THR A 2 -11.76 -16.06 3.38
N SER A 3 -10.52 -16.27 3.82
CA SER A 3 -9.91 -15.44 4.86
C SER A 3 -9.98 -13.99 4.39
N LYS A 4 -10.81 -13.17 5.03
CA LYS A 4 -10.87 -11.73 4.75
C LYS A 4 -9.47 -11.19 5.05
N LYS A 5 -8.73 -10.81 4.00
CA LYS A 5 -7.37 -10.26 4.17
C LYS A 5 -7.50 -9.00 5.00
N VAL A 6 -7.00 -9.04 6.23
CA VAL A 6 -7.00 -7.88 7.13
C VAL A 6 -5.81 -7.03 6.76
N TRP A 7 -6.07 -5.83 6.28
CA TRP A 7 -5.02 -4.87 5.93
C TRP A 7 -4.60 -4.07 7.16
N PRO A 8 -3.32 -3.65 7.25
CA PRO A 8 -2.92 -2.63 8.21
C PRO A 8 -3.75 -1.35 8.03
N LEU A 9 -4.06 -0.68 9.14
CA LEU A 9 -4.82 0.56 9.12
C LEU A 9 -4.16 1.60 8.19
N GLY A 10 -4.99 2.20 7.32
CA GLY A 10 -4.56 3.22 6.36
C GLY A 10 -4.06 2.67 5.03
N THR A 11 -4.09 1.34 4.82
CA THR A 11 -3.83 0.75 3.49
C THR A 11 -4.88 1.26 2.51
N ASN A 12 -4.44 1.84 1.39
CA ASN A 12 -5.31 2.24 0.29
C ASN A 12 -4.80 1.73 -1.07
N HIS A 13 -3.63 1.09 -1.12
CA HIS A 13 -3.12 0.38 -2.29
C HIS A 13 -2.49 -0.96 -1.90
N THR A 14 -2.32 -1.84 -2.89
CA THR A 14 -1.50 -3.06 -2.83
C THR A 14 -0.66 -3.20 -4.09
N ASP A 15 0.40 -4.01 -4.06
CA ASP A 15 1.09 -4.49 -5.26
C ASP A 15 0.69 -5.94 -5.60
N SER A 16 1.29 -6.51 -6.66
CA SER A 16 1.05 -7.88 -7.13
C SER A 16 1.40 -8.95 -6.11
N GLU A 17 2.36 -8.65 -5.23
CA GLU A 17 2.80 -9.54 -4.15
C GLU A 17 1.88 -9.44 -2.92
N GLY A 18 0.92 -8.51 -2.95
CA GLY A 18 0.00 -8.30 -1.86
C GLY A 18 0.58 -7.48 -0.72
N THR A 19 1.68 -6.76 -0.93
CA THR A 19 2.27 -5.85 0.05
C THR A 19 1.29 -4.69 0.28
N PRO A 20 0.95 -4.34 1.54
CA PRO A 20 0.13 -3.17 1.81
C PRO A 20 0.89 -1.87 1.52
N TRP A 21 0.26 -0.98 0.75
CA TRP A 21 0.76 0.35 0.42
C TRP A 21 -0.23 1.41 0.86
N LYS A 22 0.29 2.61 1.14
CA LYS A 22 -0.55 3.80 1.21
C LYS A 22 0.05 5.00 0.50
N ARG A 23 -0.83 5.81 -0.08
CA ARG A 23 -0.55 7.17 -0.54
C ARG A 23 -1.26 8.13 0.41
N ASP A 24 -0.52 9.04 1.03
CA ASP A 24 -1.09 10.07 1.90
C ASP A 24 -1.59 11.29 1.10
N ASP A 25 -2.21 12.24 1.80
CA ASP A 25 -2.72 13.51 1.28
C ASP A 25 -1.62 14.42 0.68
N GLN A 26 -0.38 14.22 1.11
CA GLN A 26 0.81 14.89 0.58
C GLN A 26 1.46 14.15 -0.60
N ASN A 27 0.82 13.09 -1.12
CA ASN A 27 1.33 12.24 -2.20
C ASN A 27 2.61 11.46 -1.88
N ASN A 28 2.96 11.28 -0.60
CA ASN A 28 4.03 10.37 -0.24
C ASN A 28 3.54 8.94 -0.26
N TRP A 29 4.43 8.05 -0.71
CA TRP A 29 4.19 6.62 -0.71
C TRP A 29 4.84 5.95 0.49
N TRP A 30 4.11 5.01 1.06
CA TRP A 30 4.54 4.21 2.20
C TRP A 30 4.22 2.75 1.95
N PHE A 31 5.05 1.85 2.46
CA PHE A 31 4.84 0.42 2.44
C PHE A 31 4.85 -0.12 3.87
N TRP A 32 4.07 -1.18 4.10
CA TRP A 32 4.02 -1.83 5.40
C TRP A 32 5.17 -2.82 5.52
N GLN A 33 5.90 -2.73 6.62
CA GLN A 33 6.88 -3.72 7.03
C GLN A 33 6.39 -4.41 8.30
N GLU A 34 6.33 -5.74 8.29
CA GLU A 34 6.03 -6.50 9.50
C GLU A 34 7.02 -6.13 10.61
N ASN A 35 6.54 -5.93 11.83
CA ASN A 35 7.30 -5.50 13.02
C ASN A 35 7.84 -4.06 13.03
N PHE A 36 7.83 -3.33 11.90
CA PHE A 36 8.29 -1.93 11.84
C PHE A 36 7.18 -0.94 11.49
N GLY A 37 6.09 -1.41 10.88
CA GLY A 37 4.97 -0.60 10.46
C GLY A 37 5.22 0.17 9.17
N TRP A 38 4.59 1.34 9.04
CA TRP A 38 4.67 2.15 7.82
C TRP A 38 6.06 2.78 7.66
N SER A 39 6.70 2.47 6.53
CA SER A 39 7.99 3.04 6.15
C SER A 39 7.87 3.83 4.86
N ARG A 40 8.53 4.99 4.80
CA ARG A 40 8.45 5.88 3.64
C ARG A 40 9.22 5.28 2.47
N TYR A 41 8.56 5.19 1.33
CA TYR A 41 9.23 4.88 0.07
C TYR A 41 9.94 6.14 -0.43
N VAL A 42 11.24 6.03 -0.65
CA VAL A 42 12.12 7.14 -1.09
C VAL A 42 12.64 6.95 -2.51
N GLY A 43 12.17 5.92 -3.21
CA GLY A 43 12.53 5.66 -4.60
C GLY A 43 11.77 6.54 -5.59
N LEU A 44 12.11 6.40 -6.87
CA LEU A 44 11.46 7.15 -7.94
C LEU A 44 9.98 6.75 -8.07
N VAL A 45 9.09 7.75 -8.10
CA VAL A 45 7.65 7.59 -8.35
C VAL A 45 7.37 7.95 -9.81
N ASN A 46 7.45 6.96 -10.69
CA ASN A 46 7.18 7.11 -12.13
C ASN A 46 5.93 6.31 -12.54
N LYS A 47 5.59 6.34 -13.83
CA LYS A 47 4.42 5.62 -14.36
C LYS A 47 4.46 4.11 -14.06
N ALA A 48 5.62 3.46 -14.18
CA ALA A 48 5.74 2.03 -13.88
C ALA A 48 5.46 1.73 -12.39
N PHE A 49 5.96 2.57 -11.48
CA PHE A 49 5.63 2.45 -10.06
C PHE A 49 4.12 2.59 -9.83
N LEU A 50 3.48 3.62 -10.39
CA LEU A 50 2.04 3.87 -10.22
C LEU A 50 1.18 2.76 -10.83
N ASP A 51 1.53 2.28 -12.03
CA ASP A 51 0.81 1.21 -12.73
C ASP A 51 0.90 -0.14 -11.96
N SER A 52 1.88 -0.28 -11.05
CA SER A 52 2.04 -1.44 -10.16
C SER A 52 1.38 -1.26 -8.78
N ARG A 53 0.55 -0.23 -8.59
CA ARG A 53 -0.21 0.01 -7.35
C ARG A 53 -1.70 -0.09 -7.65
N PHE A 54 -2.33 -1.08 -7.06
CA PHE A 54 -3.76 -1.35 -7.21
C PHE A 54 -4.50 -0.80 -6.01
N GLU A 55 -5.50 0.06 -6.23
CA GLU A 55 -6.36 0.54 -5.16
C GLU A 55 -7.07 -0.63 -4.48
N VAL A 56 -7.07 -0.62 -3.15
CA VAL A 56 -7.86 -1.57 -2.37
C VAL A 56 -9.16 -0.86 -2.03
N GLY A 57 -10.29 -1.41 -2.49
CA GLY A 57 -11.62 -0.83 -2.25
C GLY A 57 -11.81 -0.52 -0.76
N THR A 58 -12.22 0.72 -0.46
CA THR A 58 -12.40 1.22 0.89
C THR A 58 -13.68 0.67 1.52
N ASP A 59 -13.73 -0.62 1.82
CA ASP A 59 -14.73 -1.17 2.73
C ASP A 59 -14.11 -1.23 4.14
N GLN A 60 -14.01 -0.07 4.79
CA GLN A 60 -13.57 0.06 6.18
C GLN A 60 -14.77 0.19 7.12
#